data_AF-A0A368GI65-F1
#
_entry.id   AF-A0A368GI65-F1
#
_cell.length_a   1.000
_cell.length_b   1.000
_cell.length_c   1.000
_cell.angle_alpha   90.00
_cell.angle_beta   90.00
_cell.angle_gamma   90.00
#
_symmetry.space_group_name_H-M   'P 1'
#
loop_
_entity.id
_entity.type
_entity.pdbx_description
1 polymer ?
#
loop_
_entity_poly.entity_id
_entity_poly.type
_entity_poly.pdbx_seq_one_letter_code
_entity_poly.pdbx_strand_id
1 'polypeptide(L)'
;MFKTWNIQFTRMFNECERMKEACLKVYYERLVQQTAKEARRILKFLGVPWSEDVLRHQDKIGKEVKLNPIEYSTSQVKEKIYKKALTSWFGYFPDNILNDINTIAPMLRQLGYDTSARKPSYAKFAEDDFYEKWNNK
;
A
#
# COMPACT_ATOMS: atom_id res chain seq x y z
N MET A 1 10.26 13.97 7.83
CA MET A 1 9.58 12.98 6.96
C MET A 1 8.57 12.14 7.73
N PHE A 2 8.99 11.20 8.60
CA PHE A 2 8.06 10.30 9.32
C PHE A 2 6.99 10.99 10.18
N LYS A 3 7.35 12.06 10.93
CA LYS A 3 6.36 12.84 11.70
C LYS A 3 5.27 13.44 10.80
N THR A 4 5.69 14.06 9.70
CA THR A 4 4.78 14.65 8.71
C THR A 4 3.91 13.58 8.07
N TRP A 5 4.50 12.46 7.64
CA TRP A 5 3.76 11.31 7.13
C TRP A 5 2.70 10.86 8.14
N ASN A 6 3.07 10.68 9.41
CA ASN A 6 2.16 10.23 10.45
C ASN A 6 0.99 11.20 10.60
N ILE A 7 1.25 12.51 10.72
CA ILE A 7 0.19 13.52 10.89
C ILE A 7 -0.78 13.52 9.70
N GLN A 8 -0.26 13.52 8.47
CA GLN A 8 -1.12 13.57 7.28
C GLN A 8 -1.89 12.27 7.09
N PHE A 9 -1.21 11.14 7.25
CA PHE A 9 -1.83 9.82 7.12
C PHE A 9 -2.89 9.58 8.19
N THR A 10 -2.67 9.96 9.45
CA THR A 10 -3.69 9.85 10.52
C THR A 10 -4.96 10.59 10.14
N ARG A 11 -4.85 11.80 9.56
CA ARG A 11 -6.03 12.56 9.10
C ARG A 11 -6.77 11.82 8.00
N MET A 12 -6.06 11.40 6.94
CA MET A 12 -6.65 10.65 5.83
C MET A 12 -7.31 9.34 6.29
N PHE A 13 -6.64 8.62 7.19
CA PHE A 13 -7.14 7.37 7.75
C PHE A 13 -8.44 7.59 8.54
N ASN A 14 -8.48 8.62 9.40
CA ASN A 14 -9.66 8.91 10.21
C ASN A 14 -10.86 9.35 9.36
N GLU A 15 -10.63 10.14 8.30
CA GLU A 15 -11.71 10.48 7.38
C GLU A 15 -12.22 9.24 6.62
N CYS A 16 -11.31 8.38 6.16
CA CYS A 16 -11.68 7.12 5.52
C CYS A 16 -12.50 6.21 6.47
N GLU A 17 -12.15 6.16 7.76
CA GLU A 17 -12.89 5.40 8.77
C GLU A 17 -14.29 5.93 9.02
N ARG A 18 -14.52 7.25 8.90
CA ARG A 18 -15.86 7.84 9.01
C ARG A 18 -16.72 7.58 7.79
N MET A 19 -16.11 7.35 6.63
CA MET A 19 -16.78 7.19 5.34
C MET A 19 -16.63 5.76 4.81
N LYS A 20 -16.94 4.74 5.62
CA LYS A 20 -16.67 3.32 5.26
C LYS A 20 -17.33 2.86 3.96
N GLU A 21 -18.47 3.45 3.60
CA GLU A 21 -19.18 3.15 2.35
C GLU A 21 -18.54 3.83 1.13
N ALA A 22 -17.83 4.94 1.34
CA ALA A 22 -17.25 5.76 0.28
C ALA A 22 -15.71 5.75 0.26
N CYS A 23 -15.06 5.05 1.20
CA CYS A 23 -13.61 4.93 1.27
C CYS A 23 -13.14 3.49 1.54
N LEU A 24 -12.27 3.00 0.65
CA LEU A 24 -11.64 1.68 0.78
C LEU A 24 -10.15 1.82 1.06
N LYS A 25 -9.70 1.29 2.20
CA LYS A 25 -8.27 1.15 2.50
C LYS A 25 -7.67 -0.01 1.69
N VAL A 26 -6.56 0.27 1.02
CA VAL A 26 -5.78 -0.69 0.22
C VAL A 26 -4.33 -0.66 0.71
N TYR A 27 -3.83 -1.81 1.17
CA TYR A 27 -2.43 -1.95 1.56
C TYR A 27 -1.60 -2.21 0.32
N TYR A 28 -0.61 -1.36 0.05
CA TYR A 28 0.28 -1.51 -1.09
C TYR A 28 0.98 -2.88 -1.07
N GLU A 29 1.44 -3.31 0.10
CA GLU A 29 2.15 -4.56 0.28
C GLU A 29 1.27 -5.76 -0.09
N ARG A 30 -0.01 -5.70 0.24
CA ARG A 30 -0.97 -6.72 -0.18
C ARG A 30 -1.26 -6.63 -1.67
N LEU A 31 -1.46 -5.43 -2.21
CA LEU A 31 -1.77 -5.20 -3.63
C LEU A 31 -0.71 -5.79 -4.57
N VAL A 32 0.58 -5.63 -4.25
CA VAL A 32 1.65 -6.20 -5.09
C VAL A 32 1.93 -7.68 -4.81
N GLN A 33 1.48 -8.21 -3.68
CA GLN A 33 1.64 -9.62 -3.34
C GLN A 33 0.46 -10.51 -3.76
N GLN A 34 -0.76 -9.95 -3.78
CA GLN A 34 -2.04 -10.62 -4.03
C GLN A 34 -2.89 -9.80 -5.02
N THR A 35 -2.29 -9.36 -6.13
CA THR A 35 -2.88 -8.39 -7.07
C THR A 35 -4.29 -8.73 -7.52
N ALA A 36 -4.53 -9.96 -8.00
CA ALA A 36 -5.85 -10.33 -8.48
C ALA A 36 -6.91 -10.29 -7.37
N LYS A 37 -6.56 -10.70 -6.15
CA LYS A 37 -7.49 -10.66 -5.00
C LYS A 37 -7.81 -9.21 -4.63
N GLU A 38 -6.80 -8.35 -4.54
CA GLU A 38 -7.00 -6.94 -4.20
C GLU A 38 -7.73 -6.16 -5.30
N ALA A 39 -7.38 -6.38 -6.56
CA ALA A 39 -8.07 -5.73 -7.68
C ALA A 39 -9.55 -6.14 -7.74
N ARG A 40 -9.88 -7.42 -7.51
CA ARG A 40 -11.28 -7.87 -7.40
C ARG A 40 -12.01 -7.18 -6.24
N ARG A 41 -11.36 -7.05 -5.08
CA ARG A 41 -11.92 -6.35 -3.91
C ARG A 41 -12.17 -4.87 -4.22
N ILE A 42 -11.22 -4.18 -4.85
CA ILE A 42 -11.34 -2.77 -5.26
C ILE A 42 -12.47 -2.59 -6.27
N LEU A 43 -12.51 -3.39 -7.34
CA LEU A 43 -13.55 -3.26 -8.37
C LEU A 43 -14.95 -3.56 -7.81
N LYS A 44 -15.07 -4.57 -6.93
CA LYS A 44 -16.32 -4.86 -6.22
C LYS A 44 -16.79 -3.66 -5.39
N PHE A 45 -15.88 -3.01 -4.65
CA PHE A 45 -16.20 -1.81 -3.88
C PHE A 45 -16.67 -0.67 -4.79
N LEU A 46 -16.06 -0.49 -5.95
CA LEU A 46 -16.42 0.55 -6.92
C LEU A 46 -17.66 0.21 -7.76
N GLY A 47 -18.22 -1.00 -7.66
CA GLY A 47 -19.32 -1.45 -8.52
C GLY A 47 -18.94 -1.65 -9.98
N VAL A 48 -17.66 -1.89 -10.27
CA VAL A 48 -17.13 -2.06 -11.64
C VAL A 48 -16.94 -3.56 -11.95
N PRO A 49 -17.35 -4.05 -13.13
CA PRO A 49 -17.10 -5.43 -13.52
C PRO A 49 -15.61 -5.78 -13.59
N TRP A 50 -15.28 -7.04 -13.33
CA TRP A 50 -13.92 -7.55 -13.47
C TRP A 50 -13.43 -7.50 -14.93
N SER A 51 -12.17 -7.11 -15.13
CA SER A 51 -11.44 -7.26 -16.38
C SER A 51 -10.02 -7.75 -16.10
N GLU A 52 -9.54 -8.70 -16.88
CA GLU A 52 -8.15 -9.19 -16.78
C GLU A 52 -7.11 -8.11 -17.10
N ASP A 53 -7.51 -7.02 -17.76
CA ASP A 53 -6.61 -5.91 -18.10
C ASP A 53 -6.03 -5.21 -16.87
N VAL A 54 -6.69 -5.28 -15.71
CA VAL A 54 -6.16 -4.70 -14.46
C VAL A 54 -4.88 -5.40 -13.99
N LEU A 55 -4.62 -6.63 -14.44
CA LEU A 55 -3.38 -7.36 -14.16
C LEU A 55 -2.27 -7.07 -15.16
N ARG A 56 -2.61 -6.40 -16.27
CA ARG A 56 -1.73 -6.17 -17.42
C ARG A 56 -1.70 -4.70 -17.81
N HIS A 57 -1.74 -3.81 -16.82
CA HIS A 57 -1.76 -2.37 -17.03
C HIS A 57 -0.63 -1.88 -17.95
N GLN A 58 0.55 -2.50 -17.89
CA GLN A 58 1.69 -2.14 -18.72
C GLN A 58 1.43 -2.28 -20.23
N ASP A 59 0.56 -3.22 -20.64
CA ASP A 59 0.25 -3.47 -22.05
C ASP A 59 -0.68 -2.39 -22.64
N LYS A 60 -1.30 -1.59 -21.76
CA LYS A 60 -2.27 -0.54 -22.08
C LYS A 60 -1.67 0.86 -22.11
N ILE A 61 -0.46 1.03 -21.59
CA ILE A 61 0.24 2.32 -21.54
C ILE A 61 0.58 2.78 -22.96
N GLY A 62 0.32 4.07 -23.23
CA GLY A 62 0.52 4.68 -24.55
C GLY A 62 -0.60 4.42 -25.56
N LYS A 63 -1.54 3.51 -25.24
CA LYS A 63 -2.75 3.23 -26.05
C LYS A 63 -3.99 3.76 -25.36
N GLU A 64 -4.33 3.16 -24.24
CA GLU A 64 -5.55 3.45 -23.45
C GLU A 64 -5.20 4.25 -22.18
N VAL A 65 -4.02 4.00 -21.60
CA VAL A 65 -3.52 4.71 -20.41
C VAL A 65 -2.45 5.71 -20.83
N LYS A 66 -2.71 7.00 -20.63
CA LYS A 66 -1.75 8.08 -20.87
C LYS A 66 -1.05 8.45 -19.57
N LEU A 67 0.28 8.47 -19.59
CA LEU A 67 1.10 8.88 -18.45
C LEU A 67 1.77 10.22 -18.74
N ASN A 68 1.87 11.07 -17.72
CA ASN A 68 2.64 12.31 -17.80
C ASN A 68 4.14 11.99 -17.68
N PRO A 69 4.98 12.32 -18.67
CA PRO A 69 6.40 11.98 -18.64
C PRO A 69 7.19 12.65 -17.50
N ILE A 70 6.65 13.71 -16.88
CA ILE A 70 7.34 14.48 -15.82
C ILE A 70 7.00 13.94 -14.41
N GLU A 71 5.98 13.09 -14.27
CA GLU A 71 5.62 12.52 -12.97
C GLU A 71 6.66 11.51 -12.47
N TYR A 72 7.05 11.63 -11.19
CA TYR A 72 8.09 10.81 -10.56
C TYR A 72 7.80 9.30 -10.57
N SER A 73 6.53 8.91 -10.64
CA SER A 73 6.05 7.51 -10.66
C SER A 73 6.01 6.90 -12.07
N THR A 74 6.20 7.69 -13.13
CA THR A 74 5.95 7.25 -14.51
C THR A 74 6.88 6.12 -14.95
N SER A 75 8.15 6.15 -14.54
CA SER A 75 9.08 5.07 -14.91
C SER A 75 8.71 3.75 -14.23
N GLN A 76 8.23 3.79 -12.99
CA GLN A 76 7.86 2.62 -12.21
C GLN A 76 6.52 2.01 -12.64
N VAL A 77 5.55 2.84 -13.03
CA VAL A 77 4.21 2.40 -13.50
C VAL A 77 4.24 1.78 -14.90
N LYS A 78 5.31 2.02 -15.68
CA LYS A 78 5.51 1.35 -16.97
C LYS A 78 5.85 -0.14 -16.84
N GLU A 79 6.35 -0.54 -15.68
CA GLU A 79 6.77 -1.92 -15.44
C GLU A 79 5.59 -2.80 -15.02
N LYS A 80 5.74 -4.12 -15.21
CA LYS A 80 4.84 -5.10 -14.60
C LYS A 80 4.84 -4.94 -13.08
N ILE A 81 3.76 -5.37 -12.42
CA ILE A 81 3.70 -5.38 -10.96
C ILE A 81 4.86 -6.23 -10.41
N TYR A 82 5.66 -5.62 -9.53
CA TYR A 82 6.84 -6.23 -8.95
C TYR A 82 6.89 -6.00 -7.44
N LYS A 83 7.69 -6.82 -6.75
CA LYS A 83 7.82 -6.79 -5.27
C LYS A 83 9.10 -6.11 -4.77
N LYS A 84 10.03 -5.72 -5.66
CA LYS A 84 11.36 -5.18 -5.27
C LYS A 84 11.28 -3.94 -4.39
N ALA A 85 10.25 -3.10 -4.55
CA ALA A 85 10.07 -1.88 -3.76
C ALA A 85 9.60 -2.13 -2.32
N LEU A 86 9.12 -3.34 -1.97
CA LEU A 86 8.67 -3.65 -0.61
C LEU A 86 9.79 -3.42 0.42
N THR A 87 11.01 -3.81 0.07
CA THR A 87 12.15 -3.83 0.99
C THR A 87 13.28 -2.90 0.56
N SER A 88 13.07 -2.06 -0.45
CA SER A 88 14.12 -1.19 -1.00
C SER A 88 14.55 -0.09 -0.05
N TRP A 89 13.79 0.16 1.02
CA TRP A 89 14.15 1.14 2.06
C TRP A 89 15.11 0.56 3.12
N PHE A 90 15.31 -0.77 3.17
CA PHE A 90 16.16 -1.39 4.18
C PHE A 90 17.58 -0.84 4.14
N GLY A 91 18.08 -0.39 5.30
CA GLY A 91 19.43 0.18 5.43
C GLY A 91 19.56 1.66 5.10
N TYR A 92 18.48 2.33 4.64
CA TYR A 92 18.51 3.77 4.32
C TYR A 92 18.19 4.69 5.51
N PHE A 93 17.67 4.15 6.61
CA PHE A 93 17.34 4.93 7.81
C PHE A 93 18.31 4.66 8.96
N PRO A 94 18.79 5.71 9.64
CA PRO A 94 19.62 5.57 10.85
C PRO A 94 18.93 4.80 11.99
N ASP A 95 19.72 4.10 12.79
CA ASP A 95 19.23 3.28 13.91
C ASP A 95 18.46 4.10 14.96
N ASN A 96 18.88 5.33 15.25
CA ASN A 96 18.17 6.19 16.20
C ASN A 96 16.74 6.51 15.74
N ILE A 97 16.54 6.77 14.44
CA ILE A 97 15.21 6.99 13.86
C ILE A 97 14.36 5.72 13.95
N LEU A 98 14.94 4.56 13.66
CA LEU A 98 14.22 3.29 13.72
C LEU A 98 13.85 2.91 15.16
N ASN A 99 14.73 3.16 16.14
CA ASN A 99 14.45 2.91 17.55
C ASN A 99 13.30 3.79 18.06
N ASP A 100 13.25 5.05 17.62
CA ASP A 100 12.22 6.02 18.02
C ASP A 100 10.96 5.99 17.13
N ILE A 101 10.89 5.07 16.14
CA ILE A 101 9.86 5.12 15.10
C ILE A 101 8.44 5.02 15.65
N ASN A 102 8.26 4.32 16.77
CA ASN A 102 6.98 4.20 17.46
C ASN A 102 6.48 5.52 18.04
N THR A 103 7.41 6.36 18.49
CA THR A 103 7.12 7.71 19.00
C THR A 103 6.95 8.69 17.84
N ILE A 104 7.76 8.56 16.79
CA ILE A 104 7.78 9.45 15.63
C ILE A 104 6.57 9.22 14.71
N ALA A 105 6.16 7.96 14.52
CA ALA A 105 5.14 7.54 13.58
C ALA A 105 4.28 6.37 14.12
N PRO A 106 3.51 6.59 15.20
CA PRO A 106 2.69 5.55 15.84
C PRO A 106 1.69 4.87 14.90
N MET A 107 1.27 5.53 13.82
CA MET A 107 0.36 4.96 12.83
C MET A 107 0.91 3.68 12.19
N LEU A 108 2.23 3.50 12.10
CA LEU A 108 2.79 2.27 11.54
C LEU A 108 2.31 1.04 12.32
N ARG A 109 2.39 1.09 13.66
CA ARG A 109 1.92 0.00 14.52
C ARG A 109 0.41 -0.15 14.45
N GLN A 110 -0.33 0.98 14.44
CA GLN A 110 -1.78 0.97 14.32
C GLN A 110 -2.24 0.28 13.03
N LEU A 111 -1.54 0.53 11.91
CA LEU A 111 -1.72 -0.12 10.61
C LEU A 111 -1.19 -1.57 10.55
N GLY A 112 -0.71 -2.08 11.67
CA GLY A 112 -0.25 -3.44 11.79
C GLY A 112 1.15 -3.68 11.22
N TYR A 113 1.93 -2.66 10.84
CA TYR A 113 3.33 -2.81 10.47
C TYR A 113 4.18 -3.20 11.69
N ASP A 114 5.17 -4.07 11.48
CA ASP A 114 6.12 -4.43 12.54
C ASP A 114 7.20 -3.34 12.62
N THR A 115 7.25 -2.66 13.76
CA THR A 115 8.21 -1.59 14.06
C THR A 115 9.28 -2.02 15.05
N SER A 116 9.32 -3.29 15.44
CA SER A 116 10.35 -3.86 16.31
C SER A 116 11.58 -4.34 15.53
N ALA A 117 11.38 -4.71 14.26
CA ALA A 117 12.43 -5.17 13.37
C ALA A 117 12.91 -4.05 12.43
N ARG A 118 14.22 -3.98 12.17
CA ARG A 118 14.81 -3.07 11.16
C ARG A 118 14.55 -3.50 9.73
N LYS A 119 14.22 -4.78 9.53
CA LYS A 119 13.90 -5.41 8.25
C LYS A 119 12.64 -6.26 8.43
N PRO A 120 11.47 -5.63 8.65
CA PRO A 120 10.24 -6.35 8.94
C PRO A 120 9.79 -7.20 7.76
N SER A 121 9.14 -8.32 8.04
CA SER A 121 8.52 -9.15 7.01
C SER A 121 7.15 -8.59 6.61
N TYR A 122 6.91 -8.55 5.30
CA TYR A 122 5.60 -8.19 4.72
C TYR A 122 4.75 -9.40 4.34
N ALA A 123 5.19 -10.62 4.67
CA ALA A 123 4.48 -11.85 4.33
C ALA A 123 3.06 -11.89 4.90
N LYS A 124 2.86 -11.32 6.10
CA LYS A 124 1.53 -11.22 6.73
C LYS A 124 0.49 -10.51 5.87
N PHE A 125 0.91 -9.53 5.05
CA PHE A 125 0.00 -8.81 4.16
C PHE A 125 -0.48 -9.68 3.00
N ALA A 126 0.26 -10.74 2.67
CA ALA A 126 -0.07 -11.68 1.60
C ALA A 126 -0.98 -12.84 2.06
N GLU A 127 -1.25 -12.97 3.36
CA GLU A 127 -2.09 -14.05 3.91
C GLU A 127 -3.54 -13.92 3.44
N ASP A 128 -4.22 -15.05 3.20
CA ASP A 128 -5.57 -15.03 2.64
C ASP A 128 -6.60 -14.41 3.59
N ASP A 129 -6.43 -14.64 4.89
CA ASP A 129 -7.26 -14.13 6.00
C ASP A 129 -6.79 -12.77 6.53
N PHE A 130 -5.91 -12.06 5.81
CA PHE A 130 -5.35 -10.77 6.26
C PHE A 130 -6.41 -9.77 6.73
N TYR A 131 -7.49 -9.58 5.97
CA TYR A 131 -8.54 -8.63 6.34
C TYR A 131 -9.42 -9.10 7.50
N GLU A 132 -9.57 -10.41 7.69
CA GLU A 132 -10.29 -10.98 8.83
C GLU A 132 -9.50 -10.70 10.12
N LYS A 133 -8.20 -11.00 10.10
CA LYS A 133 -7.27 -10.67 11.19
C LYS A 133 -7.18 -9.17 11.46
N TRP A 134 -7.21 -8.36 10.41
CA TRP A 134 -7.15 -6.90 10.51
C TRP A 134 -8.40 -6.29 11.13
N ASN A 135 -9.59 -6.77 10.76
CA ASN A 135 -10.86 -6.24 11.27
C ASN A 135 -11.17 -6.67 12.71
N ASN A 136 -10.52 -7.74 13.20
CA ASN A 136 -10.67 -8.26 14.56
C ASN A 136 -9.67 -7.67 15.57
N LYS A 137 -8.91 -6.64 15.18
CA LYS A 137 -8.03 -5.85 16.05
C LYS A 137 -8.73 -4.57 16.50
#